data_AF-A0A915M0T9-F1
#
_entry.id   AF-A0A915M0T9-F1
#
_cell.length_a   1.000
_cell.length_b   1.000
_cell.length_c   1.000
_cell.angle_alpha   90.00
_cell.angle_beta   90.00
_cell.angle_gamma   90.00
#
_symmetry.space_group_name_H-M   'P 1'
#
loop_
_entity.id
_entity.type
_entity.pdbx_description
1 polymer ?
#
loop_
_entity_poly.entity_id
_entity_poly.type
_entity_poly.pdbx_seq_one_letter_code
_entity_poly.pdbx_strand_id
1 'polypeptide(L)'
;GVSLGNWTRAMMYGRDILHGLQNWAIGWTDWNLCLDLIGGPNWVKNYADSPIIVNVTADEFYKQPMFYAMAHFSRFIPPGSVRIDSQISSKLTPSLTEKIESVAFRNPDGNRVLVLISNSEELIEGIIEEEIIENNNGLEAVKIRTINVRLPPKSISTLIWPKRNSK
;
A
#
# COMPACT_ATOMS: atom_id res chain seq x y z
N GLY A 1 7.69 -8.87 21.10
CA GLY A 1 9.08 -8.40 20.94
C GLY A 1 9.55 -8.51 19.50
N VAL A 2 10.78 -8.04 19.28
CA VAL A 2 11.41 -7.81 17.97
C VAL A 2 11.61 -9.11 17.18
N SER A 3 11.34 -9.04 15.87
CA SER A 3 11.62 -10.11 14.90
C SER A 3 12.20 -9.44 13.67
N LEU A 4 13.53 -9.44 13.56
CA LEU A 4 14.24 -8.77 12.48
C LEU A 4 13.93 -9.44 11.13
N GLY A 5 13.57 -8.64 10.12
CA GLY A 5 13.31 -9.14 8.77
C GLY A 5 11.97 -9.85 8.58
N ASN A 6 11.01 -9.67 9.48
CA ASN A 6 9.73 -10.39 9.43
C ASN A 6 8.79 -9.86 8.33
N TRP A 7 8.65 -10.61 7.24
CA TRP A 7 7.77 -10.26 6.12
C TRP A 7 6.28 -10.32 6.46
N THR A 8 5.87 -11.29 7.30
CA THR A 8 4.47 -11.40 7.72
C THR A 8 4.00 -10.13 8.44
N ARG A 9 4.85 -9.52 9.27
CA ARG A 9 4.54 -8.23 9.91
C ARG A 9 4.39 -7.09 8.91
N ALA A 10 5.19 -7.05 7.85
CA ALA A 10 5.02 -6.09 6.76
C ALA A 10 3.68 -6.24 6.06
N MET A 11 3.29 -7.48 5.73
CA MET A 11 2.00 -7.77 5.12
C MET A 11 0.83 -7.39 6.04
N MET A 12 0.96 -7.63 7.35
CA MET A 12 -0.04 -7.20 8.33
C MET A 12 -0.20 -5.67 8.36
N TYR A 13 0.91 -4.92 8.43
CA TYR A 13 0.87 -3.44 8.39
C TYR A 13 0.24 -2.93 7.10
N GLY A 14 0.67 -3.47 5.95
CA GLY A 14 0.12 -3.06 4.66
C GLY A 14 -1.39 -3.29 4.58
N ARG A 15 -1.86 -4.47 5.02
CA ARG A 15 -3.29 -4.80 5.02
C ARG A 15 -4.09 -3.95 6.00
N ASP A 16 -3.57 -3.70 7.19
CA ASP A 16 -4.24 -2.89 8.21
C ASP A 16 -4.42 -1.44 7.74
N ILE A 17 -3.36 -0.83 7.18
CA ILE A 17 -3.45 0.50 6.56
C ILE A 17 -4.46 0.50 5.41
N LEU A 18 -4.36 -0.49 4.50
CA LEU A 18 -5.25 -0.59 3.33
C LEU A 18 -6.72 -0.72 3.75
N HIS A 19 -7.03 -1.60 4.71
CA HIS A 19 -8.39 -1.81 5.22
C HIS A 19 -8.91 -0.57 5.93
N GLY A 20 -8.09 0.10 6.75
CA GLY A 20 -8.48 1.36 7.37
C GLY A 20 -8.90 2.39 6.32
N LEU A 21 -8.08 2.55 5.27
CA LEU A 21 -8.34 3.49 4.18
C LEU A 21 -9.57 3.12 3.34
N GLN A 22 -9.82 1.82 3.10
CA GLN A 22 -11.05 1.35 2.45
C GLN A 22 -12.29 1.60 3.31
N ASN A 23 -12.15 1.57 4.64
CA ASN A 23 -13.21 1.77 5.62
C ASN A 23 -13.22 3.21 6.18
N TRP A 24 -12.92 4.19 5.33
CA TRP A 24 -13.10 5.63 5.59
C TRP A 24 -12.16 6.25 6.63
N ALA A 25 -11.15 5.55 7.12
CA ALA A 25 -10.09 6.19 7.88
C ALA A 25 -9.35 7.20 6.99
N ILE A 26 -9.03 8.37 7.54
CA ILE A 26 -8.33 9.45 6.83
C ILE A 26 -6.81 9.45 7.09
N GLY A 27 -6.33 8.50 7.89
CA GLY A 27 -4.93 8.36 8.26
C GLY A 27 -4.70 7.13 9.13
N TRP A 28 -3.42 6.77 9.29
CA TRP A 28 -2.98 5.64 10.10
C TRP A 28 -1.66 6.04 10.77
N THR A 29 -1.49 5.74 12.05
CA THR A 29 -0.33 6.16 12.84
C THR A 29 0.26 4.95 13.55
N ASP A 30 1.56 4.72 13.35
CA ASP A 30 2.27 3.66 14.06
C ASP A 30 2.51 4.02 15.53
N TRP A 31 2.87 3.01 16.34
CA TRP A 31 3.02 3.16 17.78
C TRP A 31 4.36 3.78 18.20
N ASN A 32 5.46 3.04 18.09
CA ASN A 32 6.80 3.52 18.44
C ASN A 32 7.61 3.74 17.16
N LEU A 33 8.14 4.94 16.98
CA LEU A 33 8.97 5.28 15.81
C LEU A 33 10.23 4.40 15.71
N CYS A 34 10.84 4.08 16.86
CA CYS A 34 11.92 3.11 16.97
C CYS A 34 11.93 2.43 18.34
N LEU A 35 12.50 1.23 18.41
CA LEU A 35 12.77 0.50 19.66
C LEU A 35 14.17 -0.12 19.62
N ASP A 36 14.67 -0.61 20.76
CA ASP A 36 15.92 -1.36 20.81
C ASP A 36 15.78 -2.83 20.33
N LEU A 37 16.89 -3.58 20.35
CA LEU A 37 16.94 -5.00 19.94
C LEU A 37 15.97 -5.94 20.69
N ILE A 38 15.49 -5.57 21.88
CA ILE A 38 14.54 -6.37 22.66
C ILE A 38 13.10 -5.86 22.54
N GLY A 39 12.88 -4.68 21.97
CA GLY A 39 11.57 -4.06 21.79
C GLY A 39 11.19 -3.11 22.93
N GLY A 40 12.18 -2.51 23.59
CA GLY A 40 12.05 -1.53 24.65
C GLY A 40 12.76 -0.21 24.34
N PRO A 41 13.10 0.59 25.38
CA PRO A 41 12.89 0.31 26.80
C PRO A 41 11.41 0.39 27.19
N ASN A 42 10.97 -0.49 28.10
CA ASN A 42 9.62 -0.45 28.64
C ASN A 42 9.64 -0.89 30.12
N TRP A 43 9.17 -0.02 31.03
CA TRP A 43 9.32 -0.22 32.48
C TRP A 43 8.54 -1.43 33.04
N VAL A 44 7.39 -1.78 32.45
CA VAL A 44 6.61 -3.00 32.78
C VAL A 44 6.99 -4.20 31.91
N LYS A 45 8.05 -4.09 31.09
CA LYS A 45 8.53 -5.15 30.18
C LYS A 45 7.49 -5.58 29.13
N ASN A 46 6.59 -4.67 28.75
CA ASN A 46 5.65 -4.88 27.65
C ASN A 46 6.32 -4.58 26.30
N TYR A 47 7.19 -5.49 25.84
CA TYR A 47 8.01 -5.27 24.65
C TYR A 47 7.26 -5.49 23.33
N ALA A 48 7.38 -4.52 22.43
CA ALA A 48 6.76 -4.55 21.12
C ALA A 48 7.79 -4.83 20.01
N ASP A 49 7.36 -4.74 18.76
CA ASP A 49 8.27 -4.52 17.63
C ASP A 49 8.08 -3.08 17.14
N SER A 50 8.98 -2.60 16.29
CA SER A 50 8.87 -1.29 15.66
C SER A 50 9.42 -1.35 14.23
N PRO A 51 8.95 -0.50 13.30
CA PRO A 51 9.52 -0.38 11.96
C PRO A 51 11.03 -0.06 11.93
N ILE A 52 11.57 0.55 12.99
CA ILE A 52 13.00 0.82 13.12
C ILE A 52 13.51 0.22 14.43
N ILE A 53 14.55 -0.62 14.31
CA ILE A 53 15.24 -1.19 15.48
C ILE A 53 16.63 -0.59 15.58
N VAL A 54 16.96 -0.01 16.73
CA VAL A 54 18.24 0.66 16.97
C VAL A 54 19.16 -0.27 17.77
N ASN A 55 20.38 -0.47 17.26
CA ASN A 55 21.45 -1.20 17.93
C ASN A 55 22.55 -0.22 18.35
N VAL A 56 22.45 0.29 19.58
CA VAL A 56 23.35 1.32 20.10
C VAL A 56 24.79 0.83 20.31
N THR A 57 25.01 -0.47 20.51
CA THR A 57 26.37 -1.00 20.75
C THR A 57 27.21 -1.05 19.47
N ALA A 58 26.55 -1.04 18.31
CA ALA A 58 27.18 -1.04 17.00
C ALA A 58 26.95 0.27 16.22
N ASP A 59 26.33 1.29 16.83
CA ASP A 59 25.98 2.57 16.20
C ASP A 59 25.21 2.40 14.86
N GLU A 60 24.22 1.51 14.86
CA GLU A 60 23.45 1.19 13.66
C GLU A 60 21.95 1.08 13.94
N PHE A 61 21.16 1.07 12.86
CA PHE A 61 19.72 0.79 12.93
C PHE A 61 19.26 -0.05 11.75
N TYR A 62 18.24 -0.87 11.99
CA TYR A 62 17.61 -1.72 11.00
C TYR A 62 16.24 -1.17 10.63
N LYS A 63 16.05 -0.92 9.33
CA LYS A 63 14.73 -0.63 8.77
C LYS A 63 14.03 -1.95 8.50
N GLN A 64 13.06 -2.29 9.32
CA GLN A 64 12.29 -3.52 9.22
C GLN A 64 11.42 -3.53 7.96
N PRO A 65 10.98 -4.72 7.48
CA PRO A 65 9.98 -4.81 6.41
C PRO A 65 8.72 -3.95 6.63
N MET A 66 8.27 -3.78 7.88
CA MET A 66 7.14 -2.90 8.26
C MET A 66 7.38 -1.44 7.85
N PHE A 67 8.63 -0.94 7.94
CA PHE A 67 8.98 0.41 7.49
C PHE A 67 8.68 0.61 6.00
N TYR A 68 9.05 -0.38 5.19
CA TYR A 68 8.82 -0.33 3.75
C TYR A 68 7.34 -0.52 3.41
N ALA A 69 6.63 -1.38 4.15
CA ALA A 69 5.17 -1.52 4.02
C ALA A 69 4.45 -0.19 4.26
N MET A 70 4.81 0.54 5.33
CA MET A 70 4.27 1.89 5.57
C MET A 70 4.65 2.87 4.45
N ALA A 71 5.88 2.80 3.94
CA ALA A 71 6.36 3.68 2.88
C ALA A 71 5.56 3.54 1.56
N HIS A 72 5.01 2.36 1.27
CA HIS A 72 4.10 2.16 0.11
C HIS A 72 2.84 3.05 0.16
N PHE A 73 2.48 3.56 1.34
CA PHE A 73 1.39 4.51 1.52
C PHE A 73 1.92 5.91 1.79
N SER A 74 2.73 6.09 2.83
CA SER A 74 3.12 7.41 3.34
C SER A 74 3.95 8.23 2.35
N ARG A 75 4.76 7.58 1.50
CA ARG A 75 5.57 8.27 0.48
C ARG A 75 4.74 8.73 -0.71
N PHE A 76 3.68 8.02 -1.04
CA PHE A 76 2.99 8.14 -2.33
C PHE A 76 1.57 8.71 -2.21
N ILE A 77 0.99 8.74 -1.01
CA ILE A 77 -0.32 9.29 -0.72
C ILE A 77 -0.14 10.52 0.21
N PRO A 78 0.31 11.66 -0.33
CA PRO A 78 0.53 12.86 0.47
C PRO A 78 -0.80 13.42 1.01
N PRO A 79 -0.76 14.28 2.05
CA PRO A 79 -1.94 14.99 2.55
C PRO A 79 -2.73 15.67 1.42
N GLY A 80 -4.06 15.59 1.47
CA GLY A 80 -4.95 16.09 0.42
C GLY A 80 -5.22 15.11 -0.72
N SER A 81 -4.60 13.93 -0.71
CA SER A 81 -5.00 12.83 -1.59
C SER A 81 -6.45 12.41 -1.31
N VAL A 82 -7.18 12.07 -2.37
CA VAL A 82 -8.58 11.65 -2.30
C VAL A 82 -8.68 10.20 -2.73
N ARG A 83 -9.26 9.34 -1.89
CA ARG A 83 -9.55 7.95 -2.24
C ARG A 83 -10.53 7.93 -3.42
N ILE A 84 -10.25 7.12 -4.42
CA ILE A 84 -11.15 6.85 -5.54
C ILE A 84 -11.57 5.38 -5.52
N ASP A 85 -12.65 5.04 -6.22
CA ASP A 85 -13.11 3.67 -6.26
C ASP A 85 -12.12 2.76 -7.01
N SER A 86 -12.00 1.52 -6.56
CA SER A 86 -11.15 0.51 -7.18
C SER A 86 -11.70 -0.88 -6.86
N GLN A 87 -11.83 -1.71 -7.89
CA GLN A 87 -12.37 -3.06 -7.77
C GLN A 87 -11.43 -4.06 -8.44
N ILE A 88 -11.35 -5.25 -7.86
CA ILE A 88 -10.58 -6.37 -8.41
C ILE A 88 -11.57 -7.40 -8.92
N SER A 89 -11.43 -7.81 -10.17
CA SER A 89 -12.27 -8.84 -10.77
C SER A 89 -11.44 -9.82 -11.59
N SER A 90 -11.89 -11.07 -11.67
CA SER A 90 -11.36 -12.09 -12.56
C SER A 90 -12.50 -12.99 -13.03
N LYS A 91 -12.62 -13.15 -14.35
CA LYS A 91 -13.62 -14.06 -14.94
C LYS A 91 -13.19 -15.53 -14.90
N LEU A 92 -11.89 -15.78 -14.91
CA LEU A 92 -11.31 -17.12 -15.06
C LEU A 92 -10.88 -17.71 -13.72
N THR A 93 -10.50 -16.87 -12.76
CA THR A 93 -9.92 -17.29 -11.48
C THR A 93 -10.46 -16.45 -10.32
N PRO A 94 -11.72 -16.66 -9.88
CA PRO A 94 -12.30 -15.92 -8.75
C PRO A 94 -11.49 -16.06 -7.45
N SER A 95 -10.91 -17.23 -7.17
CA SER A 95 -10.04 -17.43 -5.99
C SER A 95 -8.74 -16.60 -6.02
N LEU A 96 -8.36 -16.07 -7.19
CA LEU A 96 -7.21 -15.18 -7.30
C LEU A 96 -7.54 -13.77 -6.78
N THR A 97 -8.78 -13.32 -6.94
CA THR A 97 -9.18 -11.99 -6.47
C THR A 97 -9.18 -11.90 -4.95
N GLU A 98 -9.40 -13.02 -4.25
CA GLU A 98 -9.28 -13.10 -2.78
C GLU A 98 -7.83 -12.95 -2.28
N LYS A 99 -6.84 -13.14 -3.16
CA LYS A 99 -5.41 -13.02 -2.82
C LYS A 99 -4.85 -11.64 -3.09
N ILE A 100 -5.63 -10.73 -3.68
CA ILE A 100 -5.19 -9.39 -4.04
C ILE A 100 -6.09 -8.38 -3.34
N GLU A 101 -5.47 -7.37 -2.72
CA GLU A 101 -6.17 -6.26 -2.12
C GLU A 101 -5.67 -4.96 -2.74
N SER A 102 -6.56 -3.98 -2.92
CA SER A 102 -6.21 -2.71 -3.56
C SER A 102 -6.83 -1.51 -2.88
N VAL A 103 -6.13 -0.39 -2.95
CA VAL A 103 -6.73 0.92 -2.67
C VAL A 103 -6.15 1.95 -3.63
N ALA A 104 -7.02 2.76 -4.22
CA ALA A 104 -6.66 3.77 -5.20
C ALA A 104 -6.90 5.19 -4.68
N PHE A 105 -6.04 6.11 -5.10
CA PHE A 105 -6.09 7.52 -4.76
C PHE A 105 -5.83 8.39 -5.98
N ARG A 106 -6.40 9.60 -5.93
CA ARG A 106 -5.93 10.75 -6.69
C ARG A 106 -5.13 11.65 -5.77
N ASN A 107 -3.85 11.86 -6.06
CA ASN A 107 -3.01 12.77 -5.28
C ASN A 107 -3.32 14.26 -5.63
N PRO A 108 -2.80 15.24 -4.88
CA PRO A 108 -3.02 16.67 -5.14
C PRO A 108 -2.54 17.14 -6.52
N ASP A 109 -1.51 16.51 -7.09
CA ASP A 109 -1.01 16.80 -8.45
C ASP A 109 -1.94 16.22 -9.55
N GLY A 110 -2.98 15.49 -9.15
CA GLY A 110 -3.93 14.84 -10.06
C GLY A 110 -3.50 13.45 -10.53
N ASN A 111 -2.32 12.97 -10.14
CA ASN A 111 -1.83 11.62 -10.45
C ASN A 111 -2.73 10.56 -9.80
N ARG A 112 -2.77 9.38 -10.41
CA ARG A 112 -3.33 8.17 -9.80
C ARG A 112 -2.25 7.45 -9.04
N VAL A 113 -2.62 6.97 -7.85
CA VAL A 113 -1.77 6.13 -7.00
C VAL A 113 -2.58 4.89 -6.66
N LEU A 114 -2.06 3.72 -6.98
CA LEU A 114 -2.69 2.44 -6.69
C LEU A 114 -1.74 1.61 -5.83
N VAL A 115 -2.17 1.24 -4.64
CA VAL A 115 -1.45 0.28 -3.80
C VAL A 115 -2.11 -1.09 -3.98
N LEU A 116 -1.30 -2.10 -4.28
CA LEU A 116 -1.70 -3.50 -4.44
C LEU A 116 -0.94 -4.36 -3.43
N ILE A 117 -1.66 -5.21 -2.73
CA ILE A 117 -1.08 -6.24 -1.85
C ILE A 117 -1.45 -7.60 -2.43
N SER A 118 -0.44 -8.42 -2.73
CA SER A 118 -0.60 -9.79 -3.19
C SER A 118 -0.16 -10.75 -2.08
N ASN A 119 -1.08 -11.57 -1.61
CA ASN A 119 -0.77 -12.71 -0.72
C ASN A 119 -0.62 -14.02 -1.51
N SER A 120 -0.50 -13.96 -2.83
CA SER A 120 -0.24 -15.14 -3.66
C SER A 120 1.17 -15.68 -3.47
N GLU A 121 1.33 -17.00 -3.58
CA GLU A 121 2.63 -17.68 -3.67
C GLU A 121 3.19 -17.65 -5.10
N GLU A 122 2.38 -17.23 -6.07
CA GLU A 122 2.71 -17.20 -7.49
C GLU A 122 2.64 -15.78 -8.04
N LEU A 123 3.41 -15.53 -9.10
CA LEU A 123 3.35 -14.30 -9.89
C LEU A 123 1.94 -14.13 -10.47
N ILE A 124 1.39 -12.93 -10.34
CA ILE A 124 0.10 -12.58 -10.94
C ILE A 124 0.34 -11.59 -12.07
N GLU A 125 -0.14 -11.92 -13.26
CA GLU A 125 -0.24 -10.97 -14.37
C GLU A 125 -1.68 -10.46 -14.47
N GLY A 126 -1.84 -9.16 -14.69
CA GLY A 126 -3.14 -8.53 -14.75
C GLY A 126 -3.13 -7.24 -15.56
N ILE A 127 -4.30 -6.66 -15.70
CA ILE A 127 -4.52 -5.38 -16.37
C ILE A 127 -5.26 -4.47 -15.39
N ILE A 128 -4.73 -3.27 -15.21
CA ILE A 128 -5.45 -2.18 -14.55
C ILE A 128 -6.21 -1.42 -15.62
N GLU A 129 -7.51 -1.27 -15.44
CA GLU A 129 -8.38 -0.47 -16.30
C GLU A 129 -8.80 0.79 -15.54
N GLU A 130 -8.42 1.96 -16.05
CA GLU A 130 -8.90 3.25 -15.55
C GLU A 130 -9.98 3.76 -16.51
N GLU A 131 -11.21 3.86 -16.01
CA GLU A 131 -12.30 4.56 -16.68
C GLU A 131 -12.17 6.07 -16.49
N ILE A 132 -12.11 6.80 -17.59
CA ILE A 132 -11.97 8.25 -17.63
C ILE A 132 -13.25 8.80 -18.26
N ILE A 133 -14.04 9.48 -17.43
CA ILE A 133 -15.26 10.16 -17.85
C ILE A 133 -14.90 11.58 -18.29
N GLU A 134 -15.15 11.90 -19.55
CA GLU A 134 -15.01 13.23 -20.14
C GLU A 134 -16.38 13.81 -20.48
N ASN A 135 -16.69 15.00 -19.96
CA ASN A 135 -17.92 15.73 -20.28
C ASN A 135 -17.62 16.85 -21.27
N ASN A 136 -18.12 16.71 -22.50
CA ASN A 136 -17.97 17.71 -23.57
C ASN A 136 -19.36 18.20 -24.01
N ASN A 137 -19.73 19.42 -23.62
CA ASN A 137 -20.99 20.07 -24.00
C ASN A 137 -22.26 19.22 -23.74
N GLY A 138 -22.29 18.48 -22.64
CA GLY A 138 -23.44 17.63 -22.25
C GLY A 138 -23.43 16.22 -22.82
N LEU A 139 -22.41 15.86 -23.61
CA LEU A 139 -22.16 14.47 -24.03
C LEU A 139 -21.05 13.87 -23.16
N GLU A 140 -21.37 12.75 -22.52
CA GLU A 140 -20.44 11.97 -21.72
C GLU A 140 -19.71 10.96 -22.61
N ALA A 141 -18.38 11.02 -22.62
CA ALA A 141 -17.53 10.05 -23.29
C ALA A 141 -16.72 9.27 -22.26
N VAL A 142 -16.77 7.95 -22.34
CA VAL A 142 -15.94 7.06 -21.51
C VAL A 142 -14.72 6.64 -22.31
N LYS A 143 -13.52 6.98 -21.81
CA LYS A 143 -12.25 6.48 -22.32
C LYS A 143 -11.65 5.51 -21.32
N ILE A 144 -11.17 4.36 -21.81
CA ILE A 144 -10.47 3.39 -20.98
C ILE A 144 -8.97 3.52 -21.21
N ARG A 145 -8.20 3.59 -20.12
CA ARG A 145 -6.74 3.43 -20.13
C ARG A 145 -6.41 2.09 -19.50
N THR A 146 -5.60 1.29 -20.19
CA THR A 146 -5.12 0.00 -19.69
C THR A 146 -3.64 0.07 -19.32
N ILE A 147 -3.26 -0.61 -18.25
CA ILE A 147 -1.87 -0.75 -17.79
C ILE A 147 -1.62 -2.22 -17.44
N ASN A 148 -0.66 -2.86 -18.10
CA ASN A 148 -0.24 -4.21 -17.74
C ASN A 148 0.52 -4.18 -16.42
N VAL A 149 0.19 -5.07 -15.51
CA VAL A 149 0.84 -5.19 -14.20
C VAL A 149 1.28 -6.62 -13.95
N ARG A 150 2.44 -6.76 -13.31
CA ARG A 150 2.97 -8.01 -12.79
C ARG A 150 3.17 -7.84 -11.29
N LEU A 151 2.45 -8.62 -10.50
CA LEU A 151 2.55 -8.63 -9.05
C LEU A 151 3.37 -9.85 -8.62
N PRO A 152 4.60 -9.66 -8.09
CA PRO A 152 5.37 -10.76 -7.55
C PRO A 152 4.63 -11.49 -6.43
N PRO A 153 5.01 -12.76 -6.15
CA PRO A 153 4.55 -13.46 -4.96
C PRO A 153 4.77 -12.64 -3.70
N LYS A 154 3.83 -12.70 -2.75
CA LYS A 154 3.93 -12.08 -1.42
C LYS A 154 4.47 -10.65 -1.46
N SER A 155 3.81 -9.77 -2.20
CA SER A 155 4.33 -8.43 -2.50
C SER A 155 3.39 -7.30 -2.10
N ILE A 156 3.97 -6.13 -1.86
CA ILE A 156 3.28 -4.85 -1.81
C ILE A 156 3.83 -4.02 -2.96
N SER A 157 2.96 -3.47 -3.81
CA SER A 157 3.33 -2.70 -4.99
C SER A 157 2.58 -1.38 -4.99
N THR A 158 3.27 -0.28 -5.28
CA THR A 158 2.64 1.03 -5.49
C THR A 158 2.89 1.49 -6.91
N LEU A 159 1.83 1.68 -7.68
CA LEU A 159 1.87 2.19 -9.04
C LEU A 159 1.40 3.64 -9.06
N ILE A 160 2.08 4.47 -9.86
CA ILE A 160 1.76 5.88 -10.02
C ILE A 160 1.75 6.21 -11.49
N TRP A 161 0.70 6.88 -11.94
CA TRP A 161 0.63 7.39 -13.30
C TRP A 161 -0.07 8.74 -13.38
N PRO A 162 0.32 9.61 -14.32
CA PRO A 162 -0.26 10.93 -14.44
C PRO A 162 -1.69 10.88 -14.95
N LYS A 163 -2.48 11.90 -14.59
CA LYS A 163 -3.75 12.20 -15.24
C LYS A 163 -3.49 12.32 -16.75
N ARG A 164 -4.33 11.68 -17.56
CA ARG A 164 -4.27 11.86 -19.01
C ARG A 164 -4.66 13.30 -19.32
N ASN A 165 -3.74 14.07 -19.93
CA ASN A 165 -4.08 15.39 -20.45
C ASN A 165 -5.09 15.19 -21.59
N SER A 166 -6.20 15.93 -21.56
CA SER A 166 -7.09 16.08 -22.70
C SER A 166 -6.27 16.74 -23.82
N LYS A 167 -5.94 15.98 -24.86
CA LYS A 167 -5.66 16.57 -26.17
C LYS A 167 -6.96 16.72 -26.91
#